data_AF-A0A7K8YH37-F1
#
_entry.id   AF-A0A7K8YH37-F1
#
_cell.length_a   1.000
_cell.length_b   1.000
_cell.length_c   1.000
_cell.angle_alpha   90.00
_cell.angle_beta   90.00
_cell.angle_gamma   90.00
#
_symmetry.space_group_name_H-M   'P 1'
#
loop_
_entity.id
_entity.type
_entity.pdbx_description
1 polymer ?
#
loop_
_entity_poly.entity_id
_entity_poly.type
_entity_poly.pdbx_seq_one_letter_code
_entity_poly.pdbx_strand_id
1 'polypeptide(L)'
;VVAALKTLQEKIRRLELEKSQAEADLCSLSRAAAQYKKALEQESYEKDTAHQELMQQRKDASMQLNAAQSRCSLLEKQLDYMKKMVSKVELEKKVILEQQAQLQKEEDQNWLELHAKLEKLEILEKECLKLTATQRIAEDKIKHLEERICKQVHQRRLIRDETAQLQTGFDINRILMSLVTSQCEPEKENGKKKKPKKRNLTMKKMHLSQLPVKAGELPFVAGKSVSSSHSVIANVQSVALSKSCSTSPTVTRSLAHLLLAIQDELDQMSSEHQELLKQIQETQDSKVHEDLERELDCLIKQMEIKGEQISKLKKHQATVQKSKRKTQKLNQGTTHSKLKCGGQKEAKEIAVTVKESVSKSCPGQKSRSSLQLLRTVRKLQSSLKKDDV
;
A
#
# COMPACT_ATOMS: atom_id res chain seq x y z
N VAL A 1 145.88 -6.36 22.30
CA VAL A 1 145.02 -7.56 22.44
C VAL A 1 143.98 -7.40 23.56
N VAL A 2 144.36 -7.37 24.84
CA VAL A 2 143.43 -7.37 26.00
C VAL A 2 142.35 -6.28 25.95
N ALA A 3 142.68 -5.04 25.56
CA ALA A 3 141.71 -3.95 25.47
C ALA A 3 140.59 -4.21 24.45
N ALA A 4 140.92 -4.78 23.28
CA ALA A 4 139.93 -5.10 22.25
C ALA A 4 138.96 -6.21 22.69
N LEU A 5 139.45 -7.21 23.44
CA LEU A 5 138.61 -8.26 24.03
C LEU A 5 137.63 -7.68 25.07
N LYS A 6 138.06 -6.75 25.93
CA LYS A 6 137.16 -6.07 26.88
C LYS A 6 136.07 -5.26 26.17
N THR A 7 136.43 -4.51 25.11
CA THR A 7 135.45 -3.78 24.29
C THR A 7 134.46 -4.71 23.61
N LEU A 8 134.90 -5.88 23.13
CA LEU A 8 134.03 -6.88 22.52
C LEU A 8 133.07 -7.51 23.55
N GLN A 9 133.56 -7.89 24.73
CA GLN A 9 132.73 -8.42 25.82
C GLN A 9 131.65 -7.43 26.26
N GLU A 10 132.00 -6.16 26.45
CA GLU A 10 131.02 -5.14 26.83
C GLU A 10 130.02 -4.83 25.70
N LYS A 11 130.40 -5.01 24.43
CA LYS A 11 129.48 -4.91 23.30
C LYS A 11 128.53 -6.10 23.21
N ILE A 12 129.00 -7.32 23.47
CA ILE A 12 128.18 -8.52 23.57
C ILE A 12 127.16 -8.36 24.72
N ARG A 13 127.61 -7.98 25.91
CA ARG A 13 126.74 -7.74 27.08
C ARG A 13 125.66 -6.70 26.82
N ARG A 14 125.96 -5.63 26.07
CA ARG A 14 124.97 -4.63 25.64
C ARG A 14 123.98 -5.20 24.64
N LEU A 15 124.43 -5.93 23.62
CA LEU A 15 123.55 -6.59 22.65
C LEU A 15 122.64 -7.64 23.29
N GLU A 16 123.12 -8.38 24.30
CA GLU A 16 122.32 -9.32 25.09
C GLU A 16 121.22 -8.60 25.87
N LEU A 17 121.54 -7.47 26.50
CA LEU A 17 120.56 -6.63 27.21
C LEU A 17 119.52 -6.01 26.25
N GLU A 18 119.96 -5.44 25.13
CA GLU A 18 119.10 -4.88 24.08
C GLU A 18 118.18 -5.96 23.47
N LYS A 19 118.70 -7.17 23.24
CA LYS A 19 117.91 -8.32 22.82
C LYS A 19 116.85 -8.69 23.85
N SER A 20 117.22 -8.82 25.13
CA SER A 20 116.26 -9.14 26.20
C SER A 20 115.17 -8.07 26.34
N GLN A 21 115.52 -6.79 26.18
CA GLN A 21 114.57 -5.69 26.16
C GLN A 21 113.61 -5.79 24.95
N ALA A 22 114.15 -5.99 23.75
CA ALA A 22 113.33 -6.14 22.54
C ALA A 22 112.41 -7.38 22.59
N GLU A 23 112.85 -8.48 23.18
CA GLU A 23 112.02 -9.67 23.43
C GLU A 23 110.90 -9.39 24.43
N ALA A 24 111.17 -8.64 25.52
CA ALA A 24 110.16 -8.22 26.48
C ALA A 24 109.13 -7.26 25.87
N ASP A 25 109.59 -6.30 25.06
CA ASP A 25 108.74 -5.34 24.35
C ASP A 25 107.86 -6.05 23.31
N LEU A 26 108.41 -6.99 22.54
CA LEU A 26 107.67 -7.85 21.62
C LEU A 26 106.60 -8.69 22.35
N CYS A 27 106.92 -9.24 23.51
CA CYS A 27 105.97 -9.97 24.36
C CYS A 27 104.88 -9.06 24.95
N SER A 28 105.18 -7.77 25.18
CA SER A 28 104.17 -6.79 25.60
C SER A 28 103.23 -6.42 24.45
N LEU A 29 103.79 -6.17 23.25
CA LEU A 29 103.05 -5.79 22.06
C LEU A 29 102.16 -6.94 21.56
N SER A 30 102.65 -8.18 21.62
CA SER A 30 101.88 -9.40 21.31
C SER A 30 100.65 -9.55 22.22
N ARG A 31 100.80 -9.31 23.53
CA ARG A 31 99.66 -9.33 24.47
C ARG A 31 98.66 -8.21 24.17
N ALA A 32 99.14 -6.98 23.91
CA ALA A 32 98.27 -5.87 23.54
C ALA A 32 97.50 -6.15 22.24
N ALA A 33 98.18 -6.64 21.19
CA ALA A 33 97.56 -7.00 19.92
C ALA A 33 96.51 -8.12 20.07
N ALA A 34 96.78 -9.13 20.90
CA ALA A 34 95.80 -10.19 21.22
C ALA A 34 94.56 -9.63 21.96
N GLN A 35 94.75 -8.67 22.87
CA GLN A 35 93.64 -8.00 23.56
C GLN A 35 92.80 -7.15 22.60
N TYR A 36 93.42 -6.34 21.73
CA TYR A 36 92.70 -5.57 20.71
C TYR A 36 91.93 -6.47 19.75
N LYS A 37 92.53 -7.58 19.30
CA LYS A 37 91.84 -8.56 18.44
C LYS A 37 90.60 -9.13 19.14
N LYS A 38 90.71 -9.54 20.41
CA LYS A 38 89.57 -10.06 21.18
C LYS A 38 88.47 -9.01 21.38
N ALA A 39 88.83 -7.77 21.67
CA ALA A 39 87.87 -6.67 21.82
C ALA A 39 87.12 -6.39 20.50
N LEU A 40 87.83 -6.39 19.36
CA LEU A 40 87.23 -6.21 18.04
C LEU A 40 86.28 -7.36 17.65
N GLU A 41 86.66 -8.61 17.93
CA GLU A 41 85.81 -9.79 17.72
C GLU A 41 84.54 -9.73 18.57
N GLN A 42 84.65 -9.29 19.84
CA GLN A 42 83.50 -9.09 20.72
C GLN A 42 82.59 -7.96 20.21
N GLU A 43 83.14 -6.80 19.83
CA GLU A 43 82.36 -5.68 19.30
C GLU A 43 81.63 -6.05 18.00
N SER A 44 82.23 -6.88 17.14
CA SER A 44 81.57 -7.42 15.95
C SER A 44 80.37 -8.30 16.32
N TYR A 45 80.54 -9.23 17.26
CA TYR A 45 79.47 -10.13 17.70
C TYR A 45 78.30 -9.37 18.37
N GLU A 46 78.60 -8.35 19.18
CA GLU A 46 77.60 -7.47 19.78
C GLU A 46 76.82 -6.68 18.71
N LYS A 47 77.50 -6.15 17.68
CA LYS A 47 76.86 -5.47 16.55
C LYS A 47 75.97 -6.40 15.72
N ASP A 48 76.42 -7.61 15.42
CA ASP A 48 75.64 -8.60 14.67
C ASP A 48 74.38 -9.02 15.45
N THR A 49 74.51 -9.24 16.77
CA THR A 49 73.39 -9.54 17.66
C THR A 49 72.39 -8.38 17.69
N ALA A 50 72.84 -7.15 17.92
CA ALA A 50 71.97 -5.97 17.94
C ALA A 50 71.29 -5.73 16.58
N HIS A 51 71.98 -5.97 15.46
CA HIS A 51 71.38 -5.89 14.13
C HIS A 51 70.28 -6.94 13.93
N GLN A 52 70.50 -8.18 14.38
CA GLN A 52 69.51 -9.25 14.30
C GLN A 52 68.28 -8.96 15.17
N GLU A 53 68.46 -8.41 16.38
CA GLU A 53 67.38 -7.95 17.24
C GLU A 53 66.55 -6.82 16.61
N LEU A 54 67.21 -5.77 16.09
CA LEU A 54 66.54 -4.68 15.38
C LEU A 54 65.76 -5.17 14.15
N MET A 55 66.33 -6.11 13.39
CA MET A 55 65.66 -6.73 12.25
C MET A 55 64.47 -7.61 12.68
N GLN A 56 64.50 -8.19 13.87
CA GLN A 56 63.36 -8.92 14.44
C GLN A 56 62.27 -7.95 14.91
N GLN A 57 62.60 -6.93 15.70
CA GLN A 57 61.68 -5.87 16.12
C GLN A 57 60.99 -5.19 14.92
N ARG A 58 61.73 -4.95 13.82
CA ARG A 58 61.17 -4.41 12.57
C ARG A 58 60.15 -5.34 11.92
N LYS A 59 60.36 -6.66 11.94
CA LYS A 59 59.38 -7.65 11.46
C LYS A 59 58.14 -7.64 12.34
N ASP A 60 58.31 -7.62 13.67
CA ASP A 60 57.21 -7.67 14.63
C ASP A 60 56.34 -6.40 14.54
N ALA A 61 56.95 -5.21 14.43
CA ALA A 61 56.27 -3.96 14.16
C ALA A 61 55.53 -3.97 12.82
N SER A 62 56.12 -4.55 11.76
CA SER A 62 55.47 -4.72 10.45
C SER A 62 54.25 -5.65 10.54
N MET A 63 54.34 -6.76 11.28
CA MET A 63 53.21 -7.67 11.51
C MET A 63 52.07 -6.98 12.27
N GLN A 64 52.41 -6.20 13.32
CA GLN A 64 51.42 -5.41 14.07
C GLN A 64 50.74 -4.35 13.18
N LEU A 65 51.50 -3.62 12.36
CA LEU A 65 50.97 -2.63 11.43
C LEU A 65 50.00 -3.26 10.41
N ASN A 66 50.37 -4.39 9.81
CA ASN A 66 49.52 -5.13 8.87
C ASN A 66 48.24 -5.65 9.53
N ALA A 67 48.32 -6.10 10.79
CA ALA A 67 47.14 -6.50 11.57
C ALA A 67 46.23 -5.31 11.90
N ALA A 68 46.79 -4.17 12.28
CA ALA A 68 46.05 -2.92 12.52
C ALA A 68 45.37 -2.42 11.25
N GLN A 69 46.06 -2.37 10.12
CA GLN A 69 45.51 -1.99 8.81
C GLN A 69 44.36 -2.92 8.40
N SER A 70 44.50 -4.23 8.62
CA SER A 70 43.45 -5.21 8.36
C SER A 70 42.20 -4.97 9.23
N ARG A 71 42.40 -4.59 10.51
CA ARG A 71 41.32 -4.21 11.43
C ARG A 71 40.62 -2.92 11.00
N CYS A 72 41.37 -1.88 10.66
CA CYS A 72 40.81 -0.62 10.15
C CYS A 72 39.98 -0.86 8.89
N SER A 73 40.50 -1.63 7.94
CA SER A 73 39.77 -1.94 6.71
C SER A 73 38.53 -2.82 6.92
N LEU A 74 38.41 -3.54 8.03
CA LEU A 74 37.17 -4.20 8.42
C LEU A 74 36.15 -3.21 8.99
N LEU A 75 36.59 -2.29 9.85
CA LEU A 75 35.76 -1.25 10.46
C LEU A 75 35.19 -0.28 9.40
N GLU A 76 36.00 0.14 8.42
CA GLU A 76 35.54 0.92 7.26
C GLU A 76 34.36 0.26 6.54
N LYS A 77 34.48 -1.06 6.26
CA LYS A 77 33.43 -1.84 5.58
C LYS A 77 32.17 -1.98 6.44
N GLN A 78 32.30 -2.00 7.77
CA GLN A 78 31.17 -2.00 8.69
C GLN A 78 30.49 -0.62 8.76
N LEU A 79 31.27 0.47 8.80
CA LEU A 79 30.74 1.84 8.75
C LEU A 79 30.01 2.12 7.43
N ASP A 80 30.55 1.70 6.30
CA ASP A 80 29.88 1.84 4.99
C ASP A 80 28.59 1.02 4.90
N TYR A 81 28.53 -0.16 5.54
CA TYR A 81 27.31 -0.93 5.64
C TYR A 81 26.27 -0.23 6.53
N MET A 82 26.71 0.31 7.68
CA MET A 82 25.84 1.05 8.60
C MET A 82 25.29 2.33 7.97
N LYS A 83 26.12 3.13 7.28
CA LYS A 83 25.68 4.30 6.50
C LYS A 83 24.58 3.93 5.51
N LYS A 84 24.77 2.85 4.72
CA LYS A 84 23.77 2.38 3.75
C LYS A 84 22.48 1.89 4.40
N MET A 85 22.55 1.30 5.60
CA MET A 85 21.36 0.93 6.37
C MET A 85 20.61 2.17 6.86
N VAL A 86 21.32 3.15 7.43
CA VAL A 86 20.75 4.40 7.92
C VAL A 86 20.07 5.17 6.78
N SER A 87 20.75 5.39 5.64
CA SER A 87 20.15 6.08 4.48
C SER A 87 18.92 5.38 3.91
N LYS A 88 18.84 4.04 4.01
CA LYS A 88 17.63 3.29 3.63
C LYS A 88 16.48 3.55 4.60
N VAL A 89 16.74 3.57 5.91
CA VAL A 89 15.75 3.86 6.95
C VAL A 89 15.29 5.32 6.88
N GLU A 90 16.20 6.26 6.59
CA GLU A 90 15.87 7.67 6.37
C GLU A 90 14.97 7.88 5.14
N LEU A 91 15.25 7.17 4.04
CA LEU A 91 14.40 7.18 2.85
C LEU A 91 13.01 6.59 3.13
N GLU A 92 12.94 5.46 3.84
CA GLU A 92 11.68 4.83 4.26
C GLU A 92 10.87 5.77 5.18
N LYS A 93 11.52 6.42 6.14
CA LYS A 93 10.91 7.44 7.00
C LYS A 93 10.38 8.61 6.18
N LYS A 94 11.12 9.11 5.19
CA LYS A 94 10.68 10.21 4.33
C LYS A 94 9.41 9.85 3.57
N VAL A 95 9.36 8.66 2.95
CA VAL A 95 8.18 8.18 2.21
C VAL A 95 6.97 8.03 3.13
N ILE A 96 7.15 7.51 4.36
CA ILE A 96 6.06 7.39 5.33
C ILE A 96 5.52 8.77 5.75
N LEU A 97 6.39 9.75 6.00
CA LEU A 97 5.98 11.11 6.34
C LEU A 97 5.27 11.82 5.19
N GLU A 98 5.73 11.62 3.96
CA GLU A 98 5.10 12.17 2.74
C GLU A 98 3.70 11.55 2.52
N GLN A 99 3.56 10.24 2.72
CA GLN A 99 2.27 9.55 2.65
C GLN A 99 1.32 9.99 3.77
N GLN A 100 1.81 10.21 5.00
CA GLN A 100 1.02 10.76 6.10
C GLN A 100 0.55 12.20 5.81
N ALA A 101 1.41 13.04 5.22
CA ALA A 101 1.05 14.39 4.82
C ALA A 101 0.05 14.42 3.65
N GLN A 102 0.06 13.42 2.78
CA GLN A 102 -0.96 13.26 1.72
C GLN A 102 -2.31 12.83 2.30
N LEU A 103 -2.32 11.83 3.20
CA LEU A 103 -3.53 11.39 3.90
C LEU A 103 -4.19 12.54 4.69
N GLN A 104 -3.41 13.35 5.41
CA GLN A 104 -3.95 14.50 6.13
C GLN A 104 -4.66 15.49 5.20
N LYS A 105 -4.07 15.80 4.03
CA LYS A 105 -4.71 16.68 3.04
C LYS A 105 -5.99 16.10 2.46
N GLU A 106 -6.05 14.78 2.29
CA GLU A 106 -7.24 14.07 1.82
C GLU A 106 -8.34 14.09 2.91
N GLU A 107 -7.99 13.87 4.17
CA GLU A 107 -8.90 14.03 5.32
C GLU A 107 -9.43 15.47 5.43
N ASP A 108 -8.56 16.48 5.34
CA ASP A 108 -8.94 17.90 5.39
C ASP A 108 -9.88 18.26 4.22
N GLN A 109 -9.60 17.76 3.02
CA GLN A 109 -10.44 17.98 1.83
C GLN A 109 -11.81 17.29 1.96
N ASN A 110 -11.84 16.04 2.46
CA ASN A 110 -13.07 15.30 2.72
C ASN A 110 -13.91 15.98 3.82
N TRP A 111 -13.26 16.55 4.84
CA TRP A 111 -13.92 17.31 5.91
C TRP A 111 -14.58 18.58 5.37
N LEU A 112 -13.89 19.33 4.50
CA LEU A 112 -14.44 20.51 3.81
C LEU A 112 -15.62 20.15 2.90
N GLU A 113 -15.53 19.06 2.14
CA GLU A 113 -16.65 18.60 1.29
C GLU A 113 -17.86 18.16 2.12
N LEU A 114 -17.63 17.47 3.25
CA LEU A 114 -18.68 17.10 4.19
C LEU A 114 -19.36 18.34 4.79
N HIS A 115 -18.59 19.35 5.20
CA HIS A 115 -19.13 20.61 5.73
C HIS A 115 -20.03 21.31 4.70
N ALA A 116 -19.59 21.44 3.45
CA ALA A 116 -20.39 22.03 2.37
C ALA A 116 -21.67 21.24 2.07
N LYS A 117 -21.65 19.89 2.18
CA LYS A 117 -22.85 19.06 2.06
C LYS A 117 -23.82 19.26 3.22
N LEU A 118 -23.32 19.43 4.45
CA LEU A 118 -24.14 19.70 5.63
C LEU A 118 -24.82 21.08 5.55
N GLU A 119 -24.11 22.13 5.15
CA GLU A 119 -24.69 23.47 4.91
C GLU A 119 -25.83 23.41 3.87
N LYS A 120 -25.62 22.67 2.76
CA LYS A 120 -26.64 22.48 1.73
C LYS A 120 -27.87 21.73 2.25
N LEU A 121 -27.68 20.73 3.11
CA LEU A 121 -28.79 20.01 3.76
C LEU A 121 -29.56 20.92 4.73
N GLU A 122 -28.88 21.78 5.49
CA GLU A 122 -29.51 22.73 6.41
C GLU A 122 -30.40 23.75 5.65
N ILE A 123 -29.96 24.20 4.46
CA ILE A 123 -30.77 25.06 3.58
C ILE A 123 -32.02 24.31 3.11
N LEU A 124 -31.88 23.08 2.62
CA LEU A 124 -33.01 22.26 2.17
C LEU A 124 -34.00 21.95 3.30
N GLU A 125 -33.53 21.72 4.53
CA GLU A 125 -34.39 21.52 5.70
C GLU A 125 -35.24 22.77 6.00
N LYS A 126 -34.63 23.96 5.94
CA LYS A 126 -35.34 25.25 6.09
C LYS A 126 -36.39 25.46 4.99
N GLU A 127 -36.09 25.07 3.75
CA GLU A 127 -37.04 25.11 2.64
C GLU A 127 -38.20 24.12 2.82
N CYS A 128 -37.92 22.89 3.24
CA CYS A 128 -38.94 21.89 3.58
C CYS A 128 -39.89 22.41 4.67
N LEU A 129 -39.36 22.96 5.78
CA LEU A 129 -40.17 23.54 6.86
C LEU A 129 -41.09 24.68 6.35
N LYS A 130 -40.57 25.56 5.50
CA LYS A 130 -41.34 26.65 4.88
C LYS A 130 -42.44 26.12 3.95
N LEU A 131 -42.14 25.07 3.18
CA LEU A 131 -43.11 24.42 2.30
C LEU A 131 -44.23 23.74 3.10
N THR A 132 -43.89 22.99 4.16
CA THR A 132 -44.86 22.36 5.07
C THR A 132 -45.76 23.39 5.76
N ALA A 133 -45.21 24.54 6.20
CA ALA A 133 -46.02 25.63 6.75
C ALA A 133 -47.00 26.19 5.71
N THR A 134 -46.55 26.36 4.46
CA THR A 134 -47.39 26.85 3.35
C THR A 134 -48.47 25.83 2.96
N GLN A 135 -48.14 24.54 2.94
CA GLN A 135 -49.07 23.44 2.71
C GLN A 135 -50.19 23.42 3.76
N ARG A 136 -49.85 23.51 5.05
CA ARG A 136 -50.83 23.55 6.16
C ARG A 136 -51.83 24.69 6.00
N ILE A 137 -51.36 25.89 5.65
CA ILE A 137 -52.23 27.05 5.39
C ILE A 137 -53.18 26.80 4.21
N ALA A 138 -52.72 26.09 3.16
CA ALA A 138 -53.56 25.72 2.03
C ALA A 138 -54.60 24.65 2.43
N GLU A 139 -54.22 23.64 3.22
CA GLU A 139 -55.12 22.60 3.75
C GLU A 139 -56.23 23.20 4.62
N ASP A 140 -55.89 24.08 5.56
CA ASP A 140 -56.87 24.78 6.41
C ASP A 140 -57.84 25.62 5.57
N LYS A 141 -57.35 26.27 4.51
CA LYS A 141 -58.18 27.05 3.57
C LYS A 141 -59.10 26.17 2.74
N ILE A 142 -58.64 25.00 2.28
CA ILE A 142 -59.47 24.01 1.58
C ILE A 142 -60.59 23.53 2.51
N LYS A 143 -60.24 23.09 3.72
CA LYS A 143 -61.20 22.64 4.75
C LYS A 143 -62.30 23.66 5.04
N HIS A 144 -61.95 24.95 5.14
CA HIS A 144 -62.93 26.02 5.32
C HIS A 144 -63.85 26.20 4.10
N LEU A 145 -63.32 26.06 2.87
CA LEU A 145 -64.12 26.13 1.64
C LEU A 145 -65.05 24.91 1.51
N GLU A 146 -64.59 23.71 1.85
CA GLU A 146 -65.40 22.49 1.90
C GLU A 146 -66.58 22.64 2.86
N GLU A 147 -66.36 23.16 4.07
CA GLU A 147 -67.41 23.42 5.05
C GLU A 147 -68.46 24.42 4.51
N ARG A 148 -68.01 25.49 3.83
CA ARG A 148 -68.91 26.46 3.19
C ARG A 148 -69.70 25.85 2.04
N ILE A 149 -69.09 25.00 1.21
CA ILE A 149 -69.76 24.28 0.13
C ILE A 149 -70.81 23.32 0.70
N CYS A 150 -70.48 22.59 1.77
CA CYS A 150 -71.42 21.70 2.46
C CYS A 150 -72.68 22.45 2.92
N LYS A 151 -72.51 23.60 3.59
CA LYS A 151 -73.61 24.48 4.02
C LYS A 151 -74.47 24.97 2.84
N GLN A 152 -73.85 25.41 1.73
CA GLN A 152 -74.59 25.83 0.53
C GLN A 152 -75.33 24.67 -0.17
N VAL A 153 -74.73 23.47 -0.22
CA VAL A 153 -75.37 22.28 -0.78
C VAL A 153 -76.57 21.85 0.07
N HIS A 154 -76.47 21.95 1.40
CA HIS A 154 -77.60 21.69 2.30
C HIS A 154 -78.75 22.70 2.10
N GLN A 155 -78.45 24.01 2.02
CA GLN A 155 -79.47 25.03 1.72
C GLN A 155 -80.15 24.81 0.36
N ARG A 156 -79.39 24.50 -0.69
CA ARG A 156 -79.93 24.17 -2.01
C ARG A 156 -80.77 22.88 -2.01
N ARG A 157 -80.51 21.95 -1.09
CA ARG A 157 -81.34 20.75 -0.90
C ARG A 157 -82.68 21.12 -0.28
N LEU A 158 -82.68 21.88 0.83
CA LEU A 158 -83.91 22.35 1.48
C LEU A 158 -84.84 23.08 0.50
N ILE A 159 -84.31 24.04 -0.28
CA ILE A 159 -85.08 24.78 -1.29
C ILE A 159 -85.64 23.84 -2.36
N ARG A 160 -84.86 22.83 -2.79
CA ARG A 160 -85.33 21.83 -3.77
C ARG A 160 -86.45 20.98 -3.20
N ASP A 161 -86.32 20.54 -1.96
CA ASP A 161 -87.30 19.69 -1.28
C ASP A 161 -88.61 20.45 -1.04
N GLU A 162 -88.55 21.71 -0.61
CA GLU A 162 -89.70 22.63 -0.53
C GLU A 162 -90.33 22.87 -1.90
N THR A 163 -89.52 23.12 -2.94
CA THR A 163 -90.02 23.27 -4.32
C THR A 163 -90.72 22.00 -4.81
N ALA A 164 -90.19 20.83 -4.48
CA ALA A 164 -90.80 19.54 -4.82
C ALA A 164 -92.11 19.30 -4.06
N GLN A 165 -92.20 19.69 -2.79
CA GLN A 165 -93.45 19.65 -2.01
C GLN A 165 -94.50 20.59 -2.61
N LEU A 166 -94.16 21.84 -2.93
CA LEU A 166 -95.05 22.78 -3.57
C LEU A 166 -95.51 22.31 -4.95
N GLN A 167 -94.60 21.80 -5.79
CA GLN A 167 -94.95 21.21 -7.08
C GLN A 167 -95.91 20.03 -6.93
N THR A 168 -95.65 19.12 -5.99
CA THR A 168 -96.56 18.00 -5.68
C THR A 168 -97.94 18.51 -5.21
N GLY A 169 -97.97 19.55 -4.38
CA GLY A 169 -99.21 20.19 -3.94
C GLY A 169 -99.98 20.86 -5.09
N PHE A 170 -99.30 21.53 -6.02
CA PHE A 170 -99.89 22.05 -7.24
C PHE A 170 -100.38 20.95 -8.18
N ASP A 171 -99.67 19.82 -8.25
CA ASP A 171 -100.08 18.67 -9.06
C ASP A 171 -101.35 18.01 -8.49
N ILE A 172 -101.41 17.82 -7.16
CA ILE A 172 -102.62 17.35 -6.45
C ILE A 172 -103.77 18.34 -6.63
N ASN A 173 -103.55 19.65 -6.42
CA ASN A 173 -104.59 20.67 -6.62
C ASN A 173 -105.07 20.75 -8.08
N ARG A 174 -104.17 20.57 -9.06
CA ARG A 174 -104.53 20.49 -10.48
C ARG A 174 -105.40 19.28 -10.77
N ILE A 175 -105.06 18.11 -10.22
CA ILE A 175 -105.88 16.89 -10.33
C ILE A 175 -107.25 17.11 -9.69
N LEU A 176 -107.30 17.66 -8.46
CA LEU A 176 -108.54 17.95 -7.75
C LEU A 176 -109.43 18.94 -8.52
N MET A 177 -108.86 20.02 -9.07
CA MET A 177 -109.61 20.95 -9.90
C MET A 177 -110.07 20.30 -11.21
N SER A 178 -109.27 19.46 -11.86
CA SER A 178 -109.73 18.72 -13.05
C SER A 178 -110.86 17.73 -12.76
N LEU A 179 -110.94 17.20 -11.53
CA LEU A 179 -112.06 16.36 -11.06
C LEU A 179 -113.32 17.16 -10.70
N VAL A 180 -113.18 18.46 -10.39
CA VAL A 180 -114.32 19.37 -10.17
C VAL A 180 -114.84 19.92 -11.50
N THR A 181 -113.96 20.23 -12.44
CA THR A 181 -114.31 20.72 -13.79
C THR A 181 -114.82 19.60 -14.72
N SER A 182 -114.70 18.32 -14.34
CA SER A 182 -115.20 17.19 -15.16
C SER A 182 -116.71 16.92 -15.03
N GLN A 183 -117.49 17.79 -14.38
CA GLN A 183 -118.93 17.90 -14.65
C GLN A 183 -119.15 19.02 -15.68
N CYS A 184 -119.74 18.66 -16.84
CA CYS A 184 -120.00 19.47 -18.03
C CYS A 184 -118.85 19.64 -19.06
N GLU A 185 -118.63 18.58 -19.84
CA GLU A 185 -118.26 18.65 -21.27
C GLU A 185 -119.56 18.84 -22.12
N PRO A 186 -119.55 19.41 -23.37
CA PRO A 186 -118.77 18.86 -24.49
C PRO A 186 -118.27 19.76 -25.66
N GLU A 187 -117.20 19.28 -26.31
CA GLU A 187 -116.97 19.12 -27.78
C GLU A 187 -117.03 20.27 -28.83
N LYS A 188 -115.90 20.34 -29.60
CA LYS A 188 -115.76 20.35 -31.09
C LYS A 188 -115.79 21.63 -32.00
N GLU A 189 -114.77 21.62 -32.88
CA GLU A 189 -114.68 21.98 -34.32
C GLU A 189 -114.64 23.43 -34.92
N ASN A 190 -113.56 23.65 -35.70
CA ASN A 190 -113.48 24.20 -37.06
C ASN A 190 -113.76 25.70 -37.42
N GLY A 191 -112.70 26.51 -37.39
CA GLY A 191 -112.00 26.98 -38.62
C GLY A 191 -112.51 28.17 -39.47
N LYS A 192 -111.62 29.14 -39.78
CA LYS A 192 -111.22 29.56 -41.15
C LYS A 192 -110.25 30.79 -41.23
N LYS A 193 -109.12 30.55 -41.91
CA LYS A 193 -108.13 31.43 -42.61
C LYS A 193 -108.33 32.97 -42.65
N LYS A 194 -107.22 33.72 -42.45
CA LYS A 194 -106.66 34.73 -43.39
C LYS A 194 -105.16 35.03 -43.11
N LYS A 195 -104.41 35.37 -44.17
CA LYS A 195 -102.99 35.84 -44.24
C LYS A 195 -102.98 37.02 -45.27
N PRO A 196 -101.88 37.78 -45.56
CA PRO A 196 -100.47 37.67 -45.11
C PRO A 196 -99.79 39.01 -44.72
N LYS A 197 -98.51 38.96 -44.29
CA LYS A 197 -97.46 39.87 -44.80
C LYS A 197 -96.05 39.30 -44.60
N LYS A 198 -95.18 39.48 -45.60
CA LYS A 198 -93.75 39.10 -45.58
C LYS A 198 -92.92 40.14 -44.82
N ARG A 199 -91.88 39.69 -44.11
CA ARG A 199 -90.59 40.38 -44.06
C ARG A 199 -89.47 39.37 -43.80
N ASN A 200 -88.49 39.31 -44.68
CA ASN A 200 -87.24 38.59 -44.45
C ASN A 200 -86.30 39.49 -43.64
N LEU A 201 -85.45 38.94 -42.77
CA LEU A 201 -84.00 38.98 -42.96
C LEU A 201 -83.22 38.13 -41.93
N THR A 202 -82.06 37.63 -42.37
CA THR A 202 -80.91 37.15 -41.59
C THR A 202 -81.11 36.08 -40.51
N MET A 203 -80.70 34.85 -40.87
CA MET A 203 -80.11 33.94 -39.89
C MET A 203 -78.81 34.54 -39.33
N LYS A 204 -78.64 34.50 -38.00
CA LYS A 204 -77.31 34.49 -37.37
C LYS A 204 -77.15 33.24 -36.52
N LYS A 205 -76.61 32.22 -37.19
CA LYS A 205 -75.74 31.14 -36.70
C LYS A 205 -75.56 31.08 -35.17
N MET A 206 -76.01 29.99 -34.54
CA MET A 206 -75.55 29.61 -33.21
C MET A 206 -74.03 29.47 -33.22
N HIS A 207 -73.37 30.09 -32.24
CA HIS A 207 -72.02 29.70 -31.84
C HIS A 207 -72.05 29.45 -30.34
N LEU A 208 -71.94 28.18 -29.94
CA LEU A 208 -71.46 27.85 -28.61
C LEU A 208 -70.02 28.36 -28.52
N SER A 209 -69.77 29.39 -27.72
CA SER A 209 -68.41 29.75 -27.33
C SER A 209 -67.92 28.77 -26.27
N GLN A 210 -67.39 27.64 -26.74
CA GLN A 210 -66.56 26.75 -25.94
C GLN A 210 -65.39 27.57 -25.35
N LEU A 211 -65.20 27.52 -24.03
CA LEU A 211 -63.97 28.03 -23.43
C LEU A 211 -62.81 27.11 -23.85
N PRO A 212 -61.66 27.66 -24.28
CA PRO A 212 -60.45 26.87 -24.46
C PRO A 212 -59.86 26.54 -23.08
N VAL A 213 -60.36 25.48 -22.45
CA VAL A 213 -59.64 24.83 -21.36
C VAL A 213 -58.40 24.18 -21.97
N LYS A 214 -57.23 24.82 -21.79
CA LYS A 214 -55.95 24.15 -21.97
C LYS A 214 -55.91 22.99 -20.97
N ALA A 215 -56.10 21.77 -21.45
CA ALA A 215 -55.81 20.58 -20.70
C ALA A 215 -54.30 20.57 -20.43
N GLY A 216 -53.91 21.03 -19.23
CA GLY A 216 -52.62 20.71 -18.66
C GLY A 216 -52.65 19.23 -18.32
N GLU A 217 -51.83 18.46 -19.02
CA GLU A 217 -51.61 17.05 -18.76
C GLU A 217 -50.90 16.91 -17.41
N LEU A 218 -51.70 16.80 -16.33
CA LEU A 218 -51.20 16.58 -14.99
C LEU A 218 -50.76 15.11 -14.87
N PRO A 219 -49.51 14.81 -14.48
CA PRO A 219 -49.09 13.45 -14.26
C PRO A 219 -49.77 12.92 -12.99
N PHE A 220 -50.85 12.15 -13.19
CA PHE A 220 -51.43 11.32 -12.13
C PHE A 220 -50.46 10.16 -11.83
N VAL A 221 -49.51 10.39 -10.94
CA VAL A 221 -48.76 9.31 -10.30
C VAL A 221 -49.63 8.76 -9.17
N ALA A 222 -50.29 7.63 -9.44
CA ALA A 222 -50.89 6.84 -8.38
C ALA A 222 -49.77 6.33 -7.45
N GLY A 223 -49.71 6.86 -6.23
CA GLY A 223 -48.79 6.37 -5.21
C GLY A 223 -49.09 4.91 -4.88
N LYS A 224 -48.14 4.02 -5.18
CA LYS A 224 -48.09 2.66 -4.62
C LYS A 224 -46.92 2.60 -3.64
N SER A 225 -47.25 2.66 -2.36
CA SER A 225 -46.32 2.37 -1.28
C SER A 225 -46.27 0.87 -0.98
N VAL A 226 -45.22 0.48 -0.24
CA VAL A 226 -45.02 -0.75 0.55
C VAL A 226 -44.74 -2.10 -0.15
N SER A 227 -43.44 -2.45 -0.12
CA SER A 227 -42.87 -3.63 0.58
C SER A 227 -42.47 -4.88 -0.22
N SER A 228 -41.55 -5.64 0.39
CA SER A 228 -40.88 -6.89 -0.02
C SER A 228 -39.69 -6.71 -0.99
N SER A 229 -38.46 -7.17 -0.70
CA SER A 229 -37.90 -7.72 0.55
C SER A 229 -36.37 -7.47 0.59
N HIS A 230 -35.80 -7.38 1.80
CA HIS A 230 -34.35 -7.39 1.97
C HIS A 230 -33.78 -8.78 1.70
N SER A 231 -32.81 -8.92 0.79
CA SER A 231 -31.94 -10.09 0.75
C SER A 231 -30.71 -9.85 1.61
N VAL A 232 -30.85 -10.08 2.92
CA VAL A 232 -29.70 -10.17 3.84
C VAL A 232 -29.16 -11.59 3.79
N ILE A 233 -28.25 -11.87 2.87
CA ILE A 233 -27.41 -13.07 2.99
C ILE A 233 -26.27 -12.73 3.95
N ALA A 234 -26.55 -12.92 5.24
CA ALA A 234 -25.53 -12.99 6.26
C ALA A 234 -24.73 -14.28 6.06
N ASN A 235 -23.43 -14.17 5.74
CA ASN A 235 -22.50 -15.29 5.93
C ASN A 235 -21.81 -15.13 7.29
N VAL A 236 -22.39 -15.74 8.32
CA VAL A 236 -21.81 -15.82 9.68
C VAL A 236 -21.49 -17.28 9.99
N GLN A 237 -20.28 -17.70 9.62
CA GLN A 237 -19.55 -18.82 10.22
C GLN A 237 -18.09 -18.36 10.42
N SER A 238 -17.65 -17.83 11.56
CA SER A 238 -17.60 -18.36 12.93
C SER A 238 -16.41 -19.30 13.22
N VAL A 239 -15.66 -18.94 14.28
CA VAL A 239 -14.77 -19.80 15.10
C VAL A 239 -13.33 -20.05 14.62
N ALA A 240 -12.45 -19.18 15.15
CA ALA A 240 -11.18 -19.50 15.83
C ALA A 240 -10.16 -20.49 15.23
N LEU A 241 -8.99 -19.95 14.87
CA LEU A 241 -7.70 -20.55 15.21
C LEU A 241 -6.77 -19.50 15.84
N SER A 242 -6.84 -19.40 17.17
CA SER A 242 -5.87 -18.68 17.97
C SER A 242 -4.61 -19.51 18.19
N LYS A 243 -3.44 -18.90 17.95
CA LYS A 243 -2.14 -19.21 18.61
C LYS A 243 -1.54 -20.62 18.38
N SER A 244 -0.45 -20.66 17.59
CA SER A 244 0.81 -21.30 18.02
C SER A 244 1.99 -20.90 17.12
N CYS A 245 3.13 -20.59 17.74
CA CYS A 245 4.40 -20.41 17.02
C CYS A 245 4.99 -21.78 16.66
N SER A 246 5.47 -21.96 15.42
CA SER A 246 6.78 -22.60 15.12
C SER A 246 7.05 -22.73 13.61
N THR A 247 8.24 -22.26 13.20
CA THR A 247 9.04 -22.62 12.00
C THR A 247 8.39 -23.38 10.82
N SER A 248 8.24 -22.66 9.68
CA SER A 248 8.38 -23.11 8.27
C SER A 248 8.32 -24.63 7.97
N PRO A 249 7.29 -25.10 7.24
CA PRO A 249 7.19 -24.79 5.80
C PRO A 249 5.81 -24.38 5.29
N THR A 250 4.80 -24.33 6.16
CA THR A 250 3.37 -24.21 5.83
C THR A 250 3.00 -22.92 5.09
N VAL A 251 3.66 -21.81 5.44
CA VAL A 251 3.38 -20.46 4.89
C VAL A 251 3.51 -20.39 3.37
N THR A 252 4.44 -21.13 2.76
CA THR A 252 4.61 -21.10 1.29
C THR A 252 3.51 -21.87 0.55
N ARG A 253 2.90 -22.87 1.20
CA ARG A 253 1.76 -23.63 0.64
C ARG A 253 0.48 -22.83 0.75
N SER A 254 0.23 -22.24 1.93
CA SER A 254 -0.90 -21.33 2.18
C SER A 254 -0.94 -20.15 1.20
N LEU A 255 0.21 -19.51 0.92
CA LEU A 255 0.28 -18.41 -0.06
C LEU A 255 -0.07 -18.86 -1.50
N ALA A 256 0.27 -20.09 -1.87
CA ALA A 256 -0.05 -20.64 -3.20
C ALA A 256 -1.55 -20.97 -3.32
N HIS A 257 -2.17 -21.53 -2.28
CA HIS A 257 -3.62 -21.74 -2.24
C HIS A 257 -4.41 -20.43 -2.30
N LEU A 258 -3.98 -19.39 -1.58
CA LEU A 258 -4.61 -18.07 -1.66
C LEU A 258 -4.50 -17.44 -3.06
N LEU A 259 -3.35 -17.60 -3.72
CA LEU A 259 -3.16 -17.11 -5.08
C LEU A 259 -4.06 -17.84 -6.07
N LEU A 260 -4.24 -19.16 -5.93
CA LEU A 260 -5.18 -19.95 -6.74
C LEU A 260 -6.62 -19.47 -6.51
N ALA A 261 -7.09 -19.37 -5.27
CA ALA A 261 -8.46 -18.93 -4.97
C ALA A 261 -8.80 -17.56 -5.59
N ILE A 262 -7.91 -16.58 -5.52
CA ILE A 262 -8.14 -15.25 -6.12
C ILE A 262 -8.05 -15.29 -7.67
N GLN A 263 -7.29 -16.25 -8.23
CA GLN A 263 -7.24 -16.49 -9.67
C GLN A 263 -8.57 -17.11 -10.15
N ASP A 264 -9.07 -18.13 -9.44
CA ASP A 264 -10.36 -18.78 -9.71
C ASP A 264 -11.53 -17.77 -9.59
N GLU A 265 -11.50 -16.88 -8.57
CA GLU A 265 -12.46 -15.78 -8.41
C GLU A 265 -12.37 -14.73 -9.53
N LEU A 266 -11.19 -14.48 -10.11
CA LEU A 266 -11.03 -13.57 -11.26
C LEU A 266 -11.55 -14.22 -12.54
N ASP A 267 -11.33 -15.51 -12.71
CA ASP A 267 -11.82 -16.26 -13.86
C ASP A 267 -13.37 -16.36 -13.82
N GLN A 268 -13.97 -16.55 -12.64
CA GLN A 268 -15.42 -16.48 -12.41
C GLN A 268 -16.02 -15.10 -12.77
N MET A 269 -15.43 -14.00 -12.27
CA MET A 269 -15.85 -12.65 -12.68
C MET A 269 -15.64 -12.38 -14.17
N SER A 270 -14.66 -13.02 -14.80
CA SER A 270 -14.45 -12.91 -16.25
C SER A 270 -15.56 -13.58 -17.06
N SER A 271 -16.09 -14.72 -16.59
CA SER A 271 -17.30 -15.30 -17.19
C SER A 271 -18.55 -14.45 -16.96
N GLU A 272 -18.74 -13.89 -15.75
CA GLU A 272 -19.85 -12.97 -15.45
C GLU A 272 -19.79 -11.70 -16.32
N HIS A 273 -18.60 -11.15 -16.55
CA HIS A 273 -18.39 -10.00 -17.44
C HIS A 273 -18.81 -10.32 -18.88
N GLN A 274 -18.48 -11.51 -19.38
CA GLN A 274 -18.86 -11.94 -20.72
C GLN A 274 -20.36 -12.29 -20.83
N GLU A 275 -21.00 -12.73 -19.74
CA GLU A 275 -22.44 -12.94 -19.67
C GLU A 275 -23.22 -11.61 -19.62
N LEU A 276 -22.79 -10.64 -18.80
CA LEU A 276 -23.39 -9.30 -18.75
C LEU A 276 -23.29 -8.58 -20.11
N LEU A 277 -22.14 -8.64 -20.78
CA LEU A 277 -21.99 -8.11 -22.15
C LEU A 277 -23.01 -8.70 -23.13
N LYS A 278 -23.28 -10.01 -23.01
CA LYS A 278 -24.27 -10.69 -23.83
C LYS A 278 -25.70 -10.25 -23.49
N GLN A 279 -26.03 -10.11 -22.20
CA GLN A 279 -27.34 -9.62 -21.75
C GLN A 279 -27.60 -8.18 -22.21
N ILE A 280 -26.59 -7.31 -22.17
CA ILE A 280 -26.66 -5.94 -22.72
C ILE A 280 -26.99 -5.98 -24.22
N GLN A 281 -26.31 -6.84 -24.99
CA GLN A 281 -26.52 -6.96 -26.44
C GLN A 281 -27.89 -7.56 -26.82
N GLU A 282 -28.47 -8.41 -25.98
CA GLU A 282 -29.78 -9.05 -26.22
C GLU A 282 -30.98 -8.19 -25.73
N THR A 283 -30.74 -7.22 -24.85
CA THR A 283 -31.78 -6.39 -24.21
C THR A 283 -32.21 -5.20 -25.08
N GLN A 284 -33.53 -5.04 -25.27
CA GLN A 284 -34.14 -3.93 -26.03
C GLN A 284 -34.78 -2.84 -25.13
N ASP A 285 -34.83 -3.05 -23.81
CA ASP A 285 -35.32 -2.05 -22.85
C ASP A 285 -34.16 -1.12 -22.44
N SER A 286 -34.26 0.16 -22.79
CA SER A 286 -33.26 1.19 -22.50
C SER A 286 -32.91 1.28 -21.02
N LYS A 287 -33.87 1.05 -20.11
CA LYS A 287 -33.64 1.20 -18.68
C LYS A 287 -32.86 0.01 -18.12
N VAL A 288 -33.19 -1.20 -18.57
CA VAL A 288 -32.46 -2.42 -18.21
C VAL A 288 -31.05 -2.40 -18.80
N HIS A 289 -30.87 -1.84 -20.00
CA HIS A 289 -29.54 -1.60 -20.59
C HIS A 289 -28.67 -0.71 -19.69
N GLU A 290 -29.18 0.45 -19.26
CA GLU A 290 -28.46 1.37 -18.35
C GLU A 290 -28.18 0.77 -16.96
N ASP A 291 -29.05 -0.13 -16.46
CA ASP A 291 -28.82 -0.87 -15.21
C ASP A 291 -27.70 -1.92 -15.38
N LEU A 292 -27.72 -2.72 -16.47
CA LEU A 292 -26.70 -3.73 -16.77
C LEU A 292 -25.33 -3.11 -17.09
N GLU A 293 -25.28 -1.98 -17.78
CA GLU A 293 -24.03 -1.24 -18.02
C GLU A 293 -23.38 -0.81 -16.70
N ARG A 294 -24.17 -0.34 -15.72
CA ARG A 294 -23.67 0.02 -14.38
C ARG A 294 -23.18 -1.20 -13.59
N GLU A 295 -23.82 -2.35 -13.74
CA GLU A 295 -23.37 -3.60 -13.13
C GLU A 295 -22.05 -4.08 -13.75
N LEU A 296 -21.92 -4.02 -15.08
CA LEU A 296 -20.67 -4.31 -15.80
C LEU A 296 -19.53 -3.38 -15.35
N ASP A 297 -19.80 -2.09 -15.20
CA ASP A 297 -18.85 -1.08 -14.74
C ASP A 297 -18.38 -1.32 -13.29
N CYS A 298 -19.26 -1.86 -12.45
CA CYS A 298 -18.92 -2.30 -11.09
C CYS A 298 -18.08 -3.58 -11.10
N LEU A 299 -18.40 -4.53 -11.97
CA LEU A 299 -17.68 -5.80 -12.10
C LEU A 299 -16.24 -5.58 -12.61
N ILE A 300 -16.06 -4.72 -13.62
CA ILE A 300 -14.72 -4.34 -14.12
C ILE A 300 -13.84 -3.80 -12.99
N LYS A 301 -14.36 -2.89 -12.15
CA LYS A 301 -13.64 -2.35 -10.98
C LYS A 301 -13.25 -3.46 -9.99
N GLN A 302 -14.09 -4.47 -9.79
CA GLN A 302 -13.74 -5.63 -8.95
C GLN A 302 -12.66 -6.53 -9.60
N MET A 303 -12.72 -6.74 -10.92
CA MET A 303 -11.69 -7.47 -11.68
C MET A 303 -10.32 -6.79 -11.58
N GLU A 304 -10.27 -5.46 -11.72
CA GLU A 304 -9.06 -4.66 -11.53
C GLU A 304 -8.49 -4.82 -10.12
N ILE A 305 -9.34 -4.72 -9.09
CA ILE A 305 -8.94 -4.89 -7.68
C ILE A 305 -8.37 -6.30 -7.44
N LYS A 306 -8.99 -7.38 -7.95
CA LYS A 306 -8.42 -8.73 -7.82
C LYS A 306 -7.12 -8.88 -8.62
N GLY A 307 -7.01 -8.27 -9.81
CA GLY A 307 -5.76 -8.20 -10.58
C GLY A 307 -4.61 -7.54 -9.82
N GLU A 308 -4.89 -6.48 -9.06
CA GLU A 308 -3.92 -5.89 -8.14
C GLU A 308 -3.54 -6.83 -6.99
N GLN A 309 -4.50 -7.51 -6.38
CA GLN A 309 -4.25 -8.46 -5.29
C GLN A 309 -3.34 -9.61 -5.75
N ILE A 310 -3.62 -10.20 -6.92
CA ILE A 310 -2.77 -11.21 -7.56
C ILE A 310 -1.37 -10.64 -7.81
N SER A 311 -1.26 -9.40 -8.28
CA SER A 311 0.03 -8.74 -8.53
C SER A 311 0.84 -8.52 -7.23
N LYS A 312 0.18 -8.09 -6.15
CA LYS A 312 0.78 -7.93 -4.81
C LYS A 312 1.24 -9.28 -4.24
N LEU A 313 0.42 -10.34 -4.37
CA LEU A 313 0.74 -11.70 -3.95
C LEU A 313 1.90 -12.32 -4.75
N LYS A 314 1.91 -12.19 -6.08
CA LYS A 314 3.02 -12.66 -6.95
C LYS A 314 4.34 -11.96 -6.60
N LYS A 315 4.33 -10.64 -6.34
CA LYS A 315 5.50 -9.88 -5.85
C LYS A 315 6.00 -10.39 -4.48
N HIS A 316 5.09 -10.68 -3.54
CA HIS A 316 5.44 -11.26 -2.25
C HIS A 316 6.03 -12.68 -2.39
N GLN A 317 5.39 -13.54 -3.18
CA GLN A 317 5.86 -14.91 -3.46
C GLN A 317 7.28 -14.91 -4.07
N ALA A 318 7.55 -14.04 -5.03
CA ALA A 318 8.88 -13.87 -5.63
C ALA A 318 9.92 -13.42 -4.58
N THR A 319 9.54 -12.51 -3.68
CA THR A 319 10.40 -12.02 -2.59
C THR A 319 10.73 -13.14 -1.59
N VAL A 320 9.73 -13.94 -1.19
CA VAL A 320 9.88 -15.12 -0.32
C VAL A 320 10.74 -16.22 -0.98
N GLN A 321 10.58 -16.47 -2.28
CA GLN A 321 11.47 -17.39 -3.00
C GLN A 321 12.91 -16.85 -3.09
N LYS A 322 13.08 -15.54 -3.31
CA LYS A 322 14.40 -14.89 -3.40
C LYS A 322 15.15 -14.93 -2.06
N SER A 323 14.45 -14.78 -0.93
CA SER A 323 15.05 -14.97 0.40
C SER A 323 15.34 -16.45 0.67
N LYS A 324 14.42 -17.38 0.38
CA LYS A 324 14.62 -18.83 0.54
C LYS A 324 15.82 -19.35 -0.27
N ARG A 325 15.99 -18.92 -1.53
CA ARG A 325 17.15 -19.26 -2.38
C ARG A 325 18.48 -18.73 -1.81
N LYS A 326 18.48 -17.54 -1.19
CA LYS A 326 19.68 -17.00 -0.49
C LYS A 326 20.03 -17.84 0.74
N THR A 327 19.05 -18.23 1.55
CA THR A 327 19.26 -19.11 2.72
C THR A 327 19.71 -20.53 2.31
N GLN A 328 19.15 -21.09 1.24
CA GLN A 328 19.52 -22.44 0.78
C GLN A 328 20.95 -22.51 0.23
N LYS A 329 21.41 -21.46 -0.49
CA LYS A 329 22.81 -21.33 -0.92
C LYS A 329 23.81 -21.18 0.23
N LEU A 330 23.34 -20.77 1.41
CA LEU A 330 24.15 -20.71 2.63
C LEU A 330 24.32 -22.11 3.27
N ASN A 331 23.29 -22.96 3.16
CA ASN A 331 23.24 -24.28 3.80
C ASN A 331 23.91 -25.40 2.97
N GLN A 332 24.03 -25.25 1.64
CA GLN A 332 24.73 -26.21 0.78
C GLN A 332 26.27 -26.12 0.86
N GLY A 333 26.83 -25.23 1.69
CA GLY A 333 28.27 -25.04 1.81
C GLY A 333 29.00 -25.98 2.77
N THR A 334 28.33 -26.94 3.41
CA THR A 334 28.88 -27.67 4.59
C THR A 334 29.05 -29.19 4.37
N THR A 335 28.74 -29.72 3.19
CA THR A 335 28.93 -31.14 2.85
C THR A 335 29.63 -31.29 1.50
N HIS A 336 30.53 -32.28 1.41
CA HIS A 336 31.42 -32.62 0.27
C HIS A 336 32.72 -31.81 0.10
N SER A 337 33.73 -32.13 0.92
CA SER A 337 35.07 -32.43 0.39
C SER A 337 35.89 -33.34 1.35
N LYS A 338 36.02 -34.63 1.04
CA LYS A 338 37.10 -35.50 1.54
C LYS A 338 37.27 -36.74 0.65
N LEU A 339 38.54 -37.00 0.26
CA LEU A 339 39.13 -37.97 -0.71
C LEU A 339 39.87 -37.13 -1.79
N LYS A 340 41.21 -36.94 -1.82
CA LYS A 340 42.39 -37.83 -1.58
C LYS A 340 42.40 -38.99 -2.61
N CYS A 341 43.40 -39.27 -3.47
CA CYS A 341 44.73 -38.71 -3.83
C CYS A 341 45.10 -39.19 -5.27
N GLY A 342 46.19 -38.82 -5.99
CA GLY A 342 47.27 -37.84 -5.78
C GLY A 342 48.58 -38.17 -6.57
N GLY A 343 49.21 -37.18 -7.24
CA GLY A 343 50.47 -37.31 -8.04
C GLY A 343 50.29 -37.26 -9.57
N GLN A 344 51.27 -36.90 -10.43
CA GLN A 344 52.60 -36.26 -10.25
C GLN A 344 53.18 -35.83 -11.65
N LYS A 345 54.31 -35.07 -11.68
CA LYS A 345 55.23 -34.74 -12.83
C LYS A 345 54.81 -33.63 -13.84
N GLU A 346 55.55 -32.50 -13.97
CA GLU A 346 56.80 -32.18 -14.75
C GLU A 346 56.50 -31.81 -16.24
N ALA A 347 57.12 -30.82 -16.91
CA ALA A 347 57.99 -29.68 -16.53
C ALA A 347 58.17 -28.66 -17.72
N LYS A 348 58.65 -27.41 -17.45
CA LYS A 348 59.16 -26.36 -18.40
C LYS A 348 58.14 -25.77 -19.42
N GLU A 349 58.30 -24.57 -20.02
CA GLU A 349 59.36 -23.52 -20.01
C GLU A 349 58.77 -22.07 -20.05
N ILE A 350 59.63 -21.07 -20.19
CA ILE A 350 59.45 -19.63 -19.91
C ILE A 350 58.84 -18.83 -21.08
N ALA A 351 57.93 -17.90 -20.79
CA ALA A 351 57.77 -16.67 -21.59
C ALA A 351 57.19 -15.52 -20.74
N VAL A 352 57.93 -14.41 -20.64
CA VAL A 352 57.51 -13.20 -19.91
C VAL A 352 56.62 -12.33 -20.80
N THR A 353 55.39 -12.02 -20.37
CA THR A 353 54.71 -10.78 -20.77
C THR A 353 53.97 -10.16 -19.59
N VAL A 354 54.16 -8.85 -19.40
CA VAL A 354 53.50 -8.05 -18.37
C VAL A 354 52.03 -7.84 -18.76
N LYS A 355 51.10 -8.42 -18.00
CA LYS A 355 49.70 -7.96 -17.94
C LYS A 355 49.18 -7.96 -16.51
N GLU A 356 49.00 -6.74 -16.01
CA GLU A 356 48.34 -6.40 -14.77
C GLU A 356 46.92 -7.00 -14.72
N SER A 357 46.68 -7.96 -13.82
CA SER A 357 45.40 -8.65 -13.71
C SER A 357 44.78 -8.42 -12.34
N VAL A 358 43.76 -7.54 -12.31
CA VAL A 358 42.96 -7.24 -11.12
C VAL A 358 42.22 -8.50 -10.67
N SER A 359 42.73 -9.13 -9.61
CA SER A 359 42.14 -10.33 -9.02
C SER A 359 40.84 -9.99 -8.26
N LYS A 360 39.71 -10.03 -8.97
CA LYS A 360 38.36 -9.92 -8.40
C LYS A 360 38.16 -10.94 -7.27
N SER A 361 38.20 -10.49 -6.02
CA SER A 361 37.93 -11.34 -4.85
C SER A 361 36.52 -11.92 -4.92
N CYS A 362 36.38 -13.24 -4.87
CA CYS A 362 35.09 -13.93 -4.99
C CYS A 362 34.11 -13.55 -3.86
N PRO A 363 32.79 -13.39 -4.10
CA PRO A 363 31.85 -12.84 -3.11
C PRO A 363 31.55 -13.70 -1.87
N GLY A 364 32.13 -14.90 -1.74
CA GLY A 364 31.70 -15.90 -0.74
C GLY A 364 32.40 -15.85 0.63
N GLN A 365 33.68 -15.45 0.70
CA GLN A 365 34.50 -15.66 1.91
C GLN A 365 34.05 -14.83 3.12
N LYS A 366 33.67 -13.56 2.90
CA LYS A 366 33.25 -12.62 3.97
C LYS A 366 31.98 -13.08 4.71
N SER A 367 31.16 -13.93 4.08
CA SER A 367 29.93 -14.47 4.69
C SER A 367 30.20 -15.56 5.74
N ARG A 368 31.34 -16.28 5.66
CA ARG A 368 31.67 -17.33 6.62
C ARG A 368 32.25 -16.76 7.90
N SER A 369 33.17 -15.80 7.79
CA SER A 369 33.78 -15.13 8.95
C SER A 369 32.76 -14.32 9.75
N SER A 370 31.80 -13.64 9.11
CA SER A 370 30.72 -12.94 9.81
C SER A 370 29.77 -13.89 10.56
N LEU A 371 29.41 -15.03 9.97
CA LEU A 371 28.60 -16.06 10.66
C LEU A 371 29.36 -16.74 11.79
N GLN A 372 30.67 -16.93 11.66
CA GLN A 372 31.50 -17.48 12.71
C GLN A 372 31.63 -16.50 13.89
N LEU A 373 31.78 -15.20 13.61
CA LEU A 373 31.72 -14.14 14.62
C LEU A 373 30.35 -14.05 15.31
N LEU A 374 29.24 -14.15 14.57
CA LEU A 374 27.89 -14.19 15.16
C LEU A 374 27.70 -15.42 16.07
N ARG A 375 28.29 -16.56 15.73
CA ARG A 375 28.28 -17.76 16.59
C ARG A 375 29.15 -17.59 17.84
N THR A 376 30.32 -16.96 17.75
CA THR A 376 31.16 -16.72 18.94
C THR A 376 30.53 -15.68 19.87
N VAL A 377 30.00 -14.57 19.33
CA VAL A 377 29.28 -13.55 20.13
C VAL A 377 28.04 -14.16 20.80
N ARG A 378 27.23 -14.95 20.09
CA ARG A 378 26.08 -15.63 20.70
C ARG A 378 26.49 -16.65 21.78
N LYS A 379 27.62 -17.33 21.60
CA LYS A 379 28.17 -18.26 22.60
C LYS A 379 28.66 -17.51 23.85
N LEU A 380 29.29 -16.35 23.66
CA LEU A 380 29.72 -15.45 24.74
C LEU A 380 28.52 -14.88 25.52
N GLN A 381 27.48 -14.46 24.81
CA GLN A 381 26.22 -13.99 25.38
C GLN A 381 25.50 -15.08 26.19
N SER A 382 25.66 -16.36 25.83
CA SER A 382 25.12 -17.50 26.60
C SER A 382 26.03 -17.98 27.74
N SER A 383 27.30 -17.54 27.79
CA SER A 383 28.22 -17.89 28.87
C SER A 383 28.34 -16.82 29.96
N LEU A 384 28.02 -15.56 29.64
CA LEU A 384 27.86 -14.49 30.63
C LEU A 384 26.61 -14.75 31.47
N LYS A 385 26.78 -14.84 32.79
CA LYS A 385 25.65 -14.87 33.72
C LYS A 385 25.26 -13.43 34.09
N LYS A 386 24.12 -13.25 34.76
CA LYS A 386 23.62 -11.93 35.16
C LYS A 386 24.49 -11.21 36.18
N ASP A 387 25.47 -11.90 36.76
CA ASP A 387 26.32 -11.43 37.86
C ASP A 387 27.69 -10.91 37.37
N ASP A 388 27.93 -10.88 36.06
CA ASP A 388 29.18 -10.43 35.41
C ASP A 388 29.09 -8.99 34.81
N VAL A 389 28.21 -8.13 35.35
CA VAL A 389 28.00 -6.72 34.92
C VAL A 389 27.92 -5.78 36.11
#